data_AF-A0A7S4HG84-F1
#
_entry.id   AF-A0A7S4HG84-F1
#
_cell.length_a   1.000
_cell.length_b   1.000
_cell.length_c   1.000
_cell.angle_alpha   90.00
_cell.angle_beta   90.00
_cell.angle_gamma   90.00
#
_symmetry.space_group_name_H-M   'P 1'
#
loop_
_entity.id
_entity.type
_entity.pdbx_description
1 polymer ?
#
loop_
_entity_poly.entity_id
_entity_poly.type
_entity_poly.pdbx_seq_one_letter_code
_entity_poly.pdbx_strand_id
1 'polypeptide(L)'
;DAAVAERFTVYLRQHLKKEHPLAKRKLAAQFVGAQHRGEASSNIYRYNDICAFLSRYGDELTDRSIISMLCELHKRMIDGVPSADIKNDDHPVVMDCQVLMDAINALEACATHGNAVIFYETVCTPSASERARSLTERYERKEFAKRAMLKHIFKDDSAFNPNDLDDDDPAPPGSSARKTKKRAPVWWQDPDMRLLVGVLVGSIVVLGGLGASFYAIR
;
A
#
# COMPACT_ATOMS: atom_id res chain seq x y z
N ASP A 1 0.78 -21.49 8.72
CA ASP A 1 -0.28 -20.93 7.85
C ASP A 1 -1.69 -21.19 8.37
N ALA A 2 -2.09 -22.45 8.59
CA ALA A 2 -3.43 -22.78 9.09
C ALA A 2 -3.79 -22.10 10.42
N ALA A 3 -2.88 -22.10 11.40
CA ALA A 3 -3.09 -21.42 12.68
C ALA A 3 -3.25 -19.90 12.52
N VAL A 4 -2.50 -19.28 11.60
CA VAL A 4 -2.59 -17.85 11.29
C VAL A 4 -3.94 -17.56 10.63
N ALA A 5 -4.34 -18.36 9.64
CA ALA A 5 -5.63 -18.23 8.99
C ALA A 5 -6.81 -18.38 9.98
N GLU A 6 -6.70 -19.26 10.97
CA GLU A 6 -7.69 -19.40 12.03
C GLU A 6 -7.75 -18.15 12.92
N ARG A 7 -6.59 -17.63 13.36
CA ARG A 7 -6.54 -16.36 14.10
C ARG A 7 -7.19 -15.21 13.32
N PHE A 8 -6.86 -15.05 12.05
CA PHE A 8 -7.46 -14.02 11.20
C PHE A 8 -8.95 -14.23 10.95
N THR A 9 -9.42 -15.48 10.94
CA THR A 9 -10.87 -15.78 10.91
C THR A 9 -11.55 -15.29 12.17
N VAL A 10 -10.91 -15.40 13.34
CA VAL A 10 -11.41 -14.85 14.61
C VAL A 10 -11.41 -13.31 14.57
N TYR A 11 -10.32 -12.68 14.15
CA TYR A 11 -10.25 -11.21 14.03
C TYR A 11 -11.32 -10.66 13.08
N LEU A 12 -11.47 -11.21 11.89
CA LEU A 12 -12.52 -10.81 10.94
C LEU A 12 -13.93 -11.06 11.47
N ARG A 13 -14.13 -12.05 12.34
CA ARG A 13 -15.41 -12.28 13.02
C ARG A 13 -15.65 -11.27 14.12
N GLN A 14 -14.64 -10.95 14.92
CA GLN A 14 -14.73 -10.00 16.01
C GLN A 14 -15.00 -8.59 15.48
N HIS A 15 -14.27 -8.18 14.45
CA HIS A 15 -14.30 -6.80 13.98
C HIS A 15 -15.31 -6.58 12.84
N LEU A 16 -15.50 -7.54 11.93
CA LEU A 16 -16.17 -7.28 10.64
C LEU A 16 -17.36 -8.22 10.32
N LYS A 17 -17.88 -8.98 11.30
CA LYS A 17 -18.92 -9.99 11.05
C LYS A 17 -20.20 -9.47 10.38
N LYS A 18 -20.60 -8.23 10.68
CA LYS A 18 -21.84 -7.63 10.17
C LYS A 18 -21.68 -6.94 8.80
N GLU A 19 -20.44 -6.62 8.44
CA GLU A 19 -20.13 -5.80 7.26
C GLU A 19 -19.80 -6.66 6.03
N HIS A 20 -19.30 -7.89 6.23
CA HIS A 20 -18.85 -8.75 5.15
C HIS A 20 -19.36 -10.20 5.26
N PRO A 21 -19.72 -10.85 4.13
CA PRO A 21 -20.13 -12.25 4.10
C PRO A 21 -19.08 -13.20 4.68
N LEU A 22 -19.53 -14.31 5.28
CA LEU A 22 -18.63 -15.31 5.87
C LEU A 22 -17.62 -15.88 4.86
N ALA A 23 -18.05 -16.13 3.62
CA ALA A 23 -17.20 -16.67 2.57
C ALA A 23 -16.03 -15.72 2.26
N LYS A 24 -16.31 -14.42 2.03
CA LYS A 24 -15.28 -13.39 1.81
C LYS A 24 -14.31 -13.29 2.98
N ARG A 25 -14.80 -13.31 4.23
CA ARG A 25 -13.95 -13.26 5.42
C ARG A 25 -13.05 -14.50 5.54
N LYS A 26 -13.58 -15.70 5.28
CA LYS A 26 -12.77 -16.93 5.30
C LYS A 26 -11.70 -16.94 4.22
N LEU A 27 -12.06 -16.53 3.00
CA LEU A 27 -11.14 -16.46 1.87
C LEU A 27 -9.99 -15.48 2.18
N ALA A 28 -10.32 -14.29 2.68
CA ALA A 28 -9.33 -13.29 3.04
C ALA A 28 -8.41 -13.78 4.19
N ALA A 29 -8.96 -14.45 5.21
CA ALA A 29 -8.16 -15.03 6.29
C ALA A 29 -7.20 -16.11 5.80
N GLN A 30 -7.64 -16.97 4.89
CA GLN A 30 -6.79 -17.99 4.27
C GLN A 30 -5.64 -17.35 3.47
N PHE A 31 -5.93 -16.29 2.72
CA PHE A 31 -4.90 -15.56 1.98
C PHE A 31 -3.89 -14.89 2.92
N VAL A 32 -4.33 -14.25 4.01
CA VAL A 32 -3.43 -13.70 5.04
C VAL A 32 -2.56 -14.82 5.66
N GLY A 33 -3.15 -15.98 5.92
CA GLY A 33 -2.42 -17.15 6.41
C GLY A 33 -1.32 -17.62 5.45
N ALA A 34 -1.52 -17.50 4.14
CA ALA A 34 -0.53 -17.83 3.11
C ALA A 34 0.61 -16.80 3.00
N GLN A 35 0.46 -15.61 3.61
CA GLN A 35 1.54 -14.61 3.67
C GLN A 35 2.52 -14.86 4.82
N HIS A 36 2.13 -15.68 5.79
CA HIS A 36 2.93 -15.93 6.97
C HIS A 36 4.25 -16.60 6.58
N ARG A 37 5.36 -15.98 6.99
CA ARG A 37 6.69 -16.54 6.81
C ARG A 37 6.91 -17.55 7.94
N GLY A 38 6.67 -18.83 7.68
CA GLY A 38 7.05 -19.90 8.59
C GLY A 38 8.58 -19.96 8.83
N GLU A 39 9.03 -20.93 9.62
CA GLU A 39 10.46 -21.14 9.91
C GLU A 39 11.29 -21.61 8.71
N ALA A 40 10.66 -21.99 7.60
CA ALA A 40 11.37 -22.58 6.46
C ALA A 40 10.94 -22.04 5.09
N SER A 41 11.98 -21.88 4.26
CA SER A 41 12.03 -21.91 2.81
C SER A 41 11.90 -20.57 2.07
N SER A 42 12.89 -20.36 1.19
CA SER A 42 13.07 -19.29 0.21
C SER A 42 11.81 -18.53 -0.22
N ASN A 43 11.97 -17.21 -0.45
CA ASN A 43 10.95 -16.32 -1.03
C ASN A 43 10.22 -16.93 -2.26
N ILE A 44 10.90 -17.79 -3.02
CA ILE A 44 10.37 -18.47 -4.20
C ILE A 44 9.17 -19.37 -3.89
N TYR A 45 9.24 -20.23 -2.86
CA TYR A 45 8.15 -21.15 -2.53
C TYR A 45 6.91 -20.39 -2.07
N ARG A 46 7.12 -19.34 -1.26
CA ARG A 46 6.06 -18.43 -0.84
C ARG A 46 5.37 -17.76 -2.01
N TYR A 47 6.12 -17.26 -2.99
CA TYR A 47 5.52 -16.64 -4.17
C TYR A 47 4.78 -17.63 -5.06
N ASN A 48 5.25 -18.88 -5.15
CA ASN A 48 4.51 -19.95 -5.82
C ASN A 48 3.16 -20.24 -5.13
N ASP A 49 3.12 -20.29 -3.80
CA ASP A 49 1.88 -20.49 -3.05
C ASP A 49 0.91 -19.31 -3.25
N ILE A 50 1.43 -18.07 -3.23
CA ILE A 50 0.63 -16.87 -3.51
C ILE A 50 0.08 -16.91 -4.94
N CYS A 51 0.91 -17.25 -5.93
CA CYS A 51 0.48 -17.39 -7.32
C CYS A 51 -0.56 -18.50 -7.49
N ALA A 52 -0.38 -19.65 -6.83
CA ALA A 52 -1.34 -20.74 -6.85
C ALA A 52 -2.67 -20.31 -6.22
N PHE A 53 -2.64 -19.57 -5.12
CA PHE A 53 -3.84 -19.06 -4.46
C PHE A 53 -4.59 -18.04 -5.35
N LEU A 54 -3.85 -17.10 -5.96
CA LEU A 54 -4.41 -16.11 -6.89
C LEU A 54 -4.88 -16.72 -8.21
N SER A 55 -4.29 -17.82 -8.68
CA SER A 55 -4.79 -18.51 -9.87
C SER A 55 -6.18 -19.13 -9.66
N ARG A 56 -6.52 -19.47 -8.41
CA ARG A 56 -7.79 -20.12 -8.05
C ARG A 56 -8.87 -19.13 -7.63
N TYR A 57 -8.48 -18.02 -7.00
CA TYR A 57 -9.41 -17.06 -6.39
C TYR A 57 -9.06 -15.61 -6.74
N GLY A 58 -8.37 -15.38 -7.86
CA GLY A 58 -7.78 -14.09 -8.21
C GLY A 58 -8.82 -12.98 -8.33
N ASP A 59 -9.93 -13.27 -9.01
CA ASP A 59 -11.01 -12.32 -9.22
C ASP A 59 -11.65 -11.91 -7.89
N GLU A 60 -11.89 -12.87 -6.99
CA GLU A 60 -12.46 -12.57 -5.67
C GLU A 60 -11.47 -11.88 -4.73
N LEU A 61 -10.18 -12.23 -4.78
CA LEU A 61 -9.15 -11.70 -3.89
C LEU A 61 -8.68 -10.31 -4.27
N THR A 62 -8.59 -10.02 -5.56
CA THR A 62 -8.20 -8.70 -6.07
C THR A 62 -9.38 -7.74 -6.17
N ASP A 63 -10.60 -8.19 -5.88
CA ASP A 63 -11.76 -7.34 -5.63
C ASP A 63 -11.40 -6.28 -4.58
N ARG A 64 -11.62 -5.01 -4.95
CA ARG A 64 -11.35 -3.86 -4.09
C ARG A 64 -12.00 -3.99 -2.71
N SER A 65 -13.16 -4.63 -2.63
CA SER A 65 -13.87 -4.86 -1.37
C SER A 65 -13.09 -5.76 -0.39
N ILE A 66 -12.29 -6.71 -0.87
CA ILE A 66 -11.41 -7.52 0.00
C ILE A 66 -10.23 -6.69 0.49
N ILE A 67 -9.58 -5.93 -0.39
CA ILE A 67 -8.46 -5.06 -0.01
C ILE A 67 -8.92 -4.02 1.02
N SER A 68 -10.06 -3.35 0.79
CA SER A 68 -10.65 -2.41 1.75
C SER A 68 -11.03 -3.07 3.07
N MET A 69 -11.56 -4.30 3.06
CA MET A 69 -11.86 -5.06 4.28
C MET A 69 -10.59 -5.35 5.08
N LEU A 70 -9.48 -5.69 4.43
CA LEU A 70 -8.20 -5.93 5.11
C LEU A 70 -7.57 -4.63 5.64
N CYS A 71 -7.67 -3.52 4.90
CA CYS A 71 -7.28 -2.19 5.39
C CYS A 71 -8.08 -1.80 6.64
N GLU A 72 -9.39 -2.03 6.63
CA GLU A 72 -10.27 -1.75 7.77
C GLU A 72 -9.93 -2.64 8.97
N LEU A 73 -9.65 -3.93 8.73
CA LEU A 73 -9.21 -4.83 9.79
C LEU A 73 -7.91 -4.33 10.43
N HIS A 74 -6.93 -3.95 9.62
CA HIS A 74 -5.64 -3.47 10.10
C HIS A 74 -5.80 -2.25 11.01
N LYS A 75 -6.64 -1.29 10.59
CA LYS A 75 -6.97 -0.11 11.40
C LYS A 75 -7.57 -0.51 12.75
N ARG A 76 -8.60 -1.37 12.76
CA ARG A 76 -9.27 -1.80 14.00
C ARG A 76 -8.36 -2.59 14.94
N MET A 77 -7.39 -3.33 14.40
CA MET A 77 -6.40 -4.05 15.20
C MET A 77 -5.40 -3.08 15.85
N ILE A 78 -4.88 -2.10 15.10
CA ILE A 78 -3.94 -1.09 15.64
C ILE A 78 -4.61 -0.14 16.64
N ASP A 79 -5.85 0.29 16.39
CA ASP A 79 -6.58 1.16 17.30
C ASP A 79 -6.78 0.52 18.70
N GLY A 80 -6.70 -0.81 18.79
CA GLY A 80 -6.74 -1.57 20.05
C GLY A 80 -5.41 -1.71 20.77
N VAL A 81 -4.29 -1.27 20.18
CA VAL A 81 -2.94 -1.37 20.76
C VAL A 81 -2.57 -0.04 21.43
N PRO A 82 -2.09 -0.04 22.70
CA PRO A 82 -1.61 1.17 23.34
C PRO A 82 -0.49 1.84 22.52
N SER A 83 -0.49 3.17 22.44
CA SER A 83 0.48 3.91 21.61
C SER A 83 1.95 3.63 21.94
N ALA A 84 2.24 3.24 23.18
CA ALA A 84 3.58 2.83 23.62
C ALA A 84 4.04 1.53 22.95
N ASP A 85 3.12 0.63 22.63
CA ASP A 85 3.39 -0.72 22.11
C ASP A 85 3.32 -0.80 20.59
N ILE A 86 2.82 0.23 19.90
CA ILE A 86 2.73 0.26 18.42
C ILE A 86 4.12 0.14 17.77
N LYS A 87 5.17 0.61 18.45
CA LYS A 87 6.56 0.51 17.97
C LYS A 87 7.27 -0.76 18.43
N ASN A 88 6.59 -1.61 19.21
CA ASN A 88 7.14 -2.88 19.67
C ASN A 88 6.83 -3.95 18.64
N ASP A 89 7.83 -4.27 17.81
CA ASP A 89 7.69 -5.30 16.77
C ASP A 89 7.43 -6.71 17.34
N ASP A 90 7.73 -6.94 18.62
CA ASP A 90 7.46 -8.22 19.31
C ASP A 90 6.04 -8.30 19.89
N HIS A 91 5.26 -7.20 19.85
CA HIS A 91 3.88 -7.22 20.31
C HIS A 91 3.04 -8.11 19.37
N PRO A 92 2.27 -9.09 19.88
CA PRO A 92 1.63 -10.11 19.03
C PRO A 92 0.66 -9.52 18.01
N VAL A 93 -0.07 -8.46 18.38
CA VAL A 93 -0.97 -7.76 17.45
C VAL A 93 -0.19 -6.98 16.39
N VAL A 94 0.98 -6.43 16.73
CA VAL A 94 1.84 -5.72 15.77
C VAL A 94 2.42 -6.69 14.75
N MET A 95 2.88 -7.87 15.21
CA MET A 95 3.30 -8.96 14.32
C MET A 95 2.18 -9.42 13.39
N ASP A 96 0.96 -9.64 13.90
CA ASP A 96 -0.17 -10.01 13.06
C ASP A 96 -0.52 -8.86 12.07
N CYS A 97 -0.44 -7.59 12.47
CA CYS A 97 -0.58 -6.45 11.57
C CYS A 97 0.47 -6.41 10.45
N GLN A 98 1.72 -6.85 10.71
CA GLN A 98 2.74 -6.98 9.67
C GLN A 98 2.38 -8.05 8.64
N VAL A 99 1.84 -9.20 9.07
CA VAL A 99 1.35 -10.25 8.15
C VAL A 99 0.18 -9.72 7.31
N LEU A 100 -0.71 -8.94 7.93
CA LEU A 100 -1.82 -8.30 7.24
C LEU A 100 -1.34 -7.26 6.21
N MET A 101 -0.31 -6.48 6.54
CA MET A 101 0.37 -5.57 5.61
C MET A 101 0.96 -6.31 4.41
N ASP A 102 1.59 -7.46 4.63
CA ASP A 102 2.11 -8.31 3.55
C ASP A 102 0.99 -8.77 2.61
N ALA A 103 -0.17 -9.14 3.17
CA ALA A 103 -1.35 -9.52 2.39
C ALA A 103 -1.90 -8.38 1.53
N ILE A 104 -2.09 -7.21 2.13
CA ILE A 104 -2.60 -6.03 1.42
C ILE A 104 -1.61 -5.64 0.30
N ASN A 105 -0.31 -5.70 0.58
CA ASN A 105 0.74 -5.37 -0.38
C ASN A 105 0.71 -6.32 -1.59
N ALA A 106 0.58 -7.62 -1.34
CA ALA A 106 0.48 -8.65 -2.38
C ALA A 106 -0.77 -8.45 -3.25
N LEU A 107 -1.93 -8.23 -2.65
CA LEU A 107 -3.19 -8.05 -3.38
C LEU A 107 -3.20 -6.76 -4.21
N GLU A 108 -2.79 -5.62 -3.63
CA GLU A 108 -2.76 -4.35 -4.36
C GLU A 108 -1.73 -4.39 -5.50
N ALA A 109 -0.58 -5.03 -5.30
CA ALA A 109 0.41 -5.20 -6.36
C ALA A 109 -0.14 -6.05 -7.51
N CYS A 110 -0.78 -7.18 -7.22
CA CYS A 110 -1.39 -8.03 -8.24
C CYS A 110 -2.57 -7.32 -8.93
N ALA A 111 -3.40 -6.59 -8.20
CA ALA A 111 -4.48 -5.78 -8.80
C ALA A 111 -3.94 -4.66 -9.70
N THR A 112 -2.77 -4.09 -9.38
CA THR A 112 -2.14 -3.02 -10.17
C THR A 112 -1.44 -3.55 -11.43
N HIS A 113 -0.76 -4.69 -11.33
CA HIS A 113 0.06 -5.25 -12.40
C HIS A 113 -0.62 -6.37 -13.20
N GLY A 114 -1.79 -6.82 -12.76
CA GLY A 114 -2.60 -7.86 -13.40
C GLY A 114 -2.07 -9.26 -13.18
N ASN A 115 -1.04 -9.66 -13.95
CA ASN A 115 -0.54 -11.03 -13.91
C ASN A 115 0.41 -11.24 -12.71
N ALA A 116 -0.07 -11.94 -11.69
CA ALA A 116 0.69 -12.24 -10.47
C ALA A 116 1.99 -13.00 -10.74
N VAL A 117 2.00 -13.95 -11.69
CA VAL A 117 3.19 -14.73 -12.02
C VAL A 117 4.28 -13.83 -12.60
N ILE A 118 3.93 -13.02 -13.61
CA ILE A 118 4.87 -12.06 -14.22
C ILE A 118 5.38 -11.06 -13.19
N PHE A 119 4.49 -10.59 -12.31
CA PHE A 119 4.86 -9.69 -11.23
C PHE A 119 5.91 -10.32 -10.31
N TYR A 120 5.67 -11.53 -9.79
CA TYR A 120 6.59 -12.18 -8.86
C TYR A 120 7.88 -12.66 -9.54
N GLU A 121 7.85 -13.07 -10.81
CA GLU A 121 9.06 -13.31 -11.59
C GLU A 121 9.94 -12.05 -11.62
N THR A 122 9.34 -10.88 -11.92
CA THR A 122 10.06 -9.61 -11.98
C THR A 122 10.66 -9.23 -10.61
N VAL A 123 9.89 -9.38 -9.53
CA VAL A 123 10.33 -9.08 -8.15
C VAL A 123 11.42 -10.05 -7.68
N CYS A 124 11.45 -11.28 -8.19
CA CYS A 124 12.49 -12.25 -7.87
C CYS A 124 13.79 -12.04 -8.65
N THR A 125 13.78 -11.23 -9.70
CA THR A 125 14.96 -10.98 -10.56
C THR A 125 15.31 -9.49 -10.64
N PRO A 126 15.67 -8.83 -9.51
CA PRO A 126 15.95 -7.40 -9.48
C PRO A 126 17.18 -6.98 -10.31
N SER A 127 18.07 -7.92 -10.64
CA SER A 127 19.25 -7.67 -11.48
C SER A 127 18.95 -7.60 -12.97
N ALA A 128 17.75 -8.03 -13.40
CA ALA A 128 17.40 -8.12 -14.82
C ALA A 128 17.19 -6.74 -15.48
N SER A 129 16.73 -5.74 -14.72
CA SER A 129 16.53 -4.37 -15.22
C SER A 129 16.39 -3.36 -14.07
N GLU A 130 16.59 -2.07 -14.37
CA GLU A 130 16.32 -0.98 -13.42
C GLU A 130 14.84 -0.94 -12.99
N ARG A 131 13.93 -1.20 -13.93
CA ARG A 131 12.51 -1.38 -13.64
C ARG A 131 12.25 -2.51 -12.65
N ALA A 132 12.90 -3.66 -12.81
CA ALA A 132 12.74 -4.80 -11.89
C ALA A 132 13.28 -4.46 -10.50
N ARG A 133 14.42 -3.75 -10.41
CA ARG A 133 14.98 -3.26 -9.14
C ARG A 133 14.02 -2.31 -8.43
N SER A 134 13.54 -1.28 -9.13
CA SER A 134 12.56 -0.32 -8.60
C SER A 134 11.30 -1.04 -8.13
N LEU A 135 10.74 -1.96 -8.92
CA LEU A 135 9.55 -2.72 -8.54
C LEU A 135 9.77 -3.57 -7.28
N THR A 136 10.94 -4.19 -7.18
CA THR A 136 11.34 -4.99 -6.01
C THR A 136 11.42 -4.11 -4.77
N GLU A 137 12.12 -2.97 -4.85
CA GLU A 137 12.26 -2.03 -3.72
C GLU A 137 10.90 -1.52 -3.24
N ARG A 138 10.01 -1.16 -4.17
CA ARG A 138 8.65 -0.68 -3.83
C ARG A 138 7.82 -1.77 -3.15
N TYR A 139 7.92 -3.01 -3.63
CA TYR A 139 7.24 -4.14 -3.03
C TYR A 139 7.77 -4.46 -1.64
N GLU A 140 9.10 -4.47 -1.45
CA GLU A 140 9.75 -4.72 -0.15
C GLU A 140 9.42 -3.64 0.87
N ARG A 141 9.38 -2.37 0.46
CA ARG A 141 8.99 -1.20 1.29
C ARG A 141 7.50 -1.10 1.59
N LYS A 142 6.70 -2.07 1.14
CA LYS A 142 5.25 -2.14 1.32
C LYS A 142 4.49 -0.94 0.74
N GLU A 143 4.98 -0.37 -0.35
CA GLU A 143 4.38 0.83 -0.93
C GLU A 143 2.98 0.59 -1.47
N PHE A 144 2.71 -0.61 -2.01
CA PHE A 144 1.37 -0.95 -2.49
C PHE A 144 0.38 -1.02 -1.32
N ALA A 145 0.76 -1.61 -0.18
CA ALA A 145 -0.08 -1.60 1.02
C ALA A 145 -0.35 -0.18 1.54
N LYS A 146 0.69 0.66 1.65
CA LYS A 146 0.54 2.06 2.06
C LYS A 146 -0.43 2.80 1.15
N ARG A 147 -0.30 2.62 -0.18
CA ARG A 147 -1.20 3.18 -1.17
C ARG A 147 -2.64 2.68 -0.99
N ALA A 148 -2.83 1.38 -0.81
CA ALA A 148 -4.15 0.78 -0.59
C ALA A 148 -4.84 1.35 0.66
N MET A 149 -4.08 1.55 1.74
CA MET A 149 -4.56 2.16 2.99
C MET A 149 -4.92 3.63 2.82
N LEU A 150 -4.09 4.42 2.14
CA LEU A 150 -4.40 5.82 1.86
C LEU A 150 -5.68 5.95 1.03
N LYS A 151 -5.84 5.14 -0.03
CA LYS A 151 -7.08 5.07 -0.81
C LYS A 151 -8.29 4.73 0.06
N HIS A 152 -8.15 3.79 1.00
CA HIS A 152 -9.22 3.43 1.94
C HIS A 152 -9.59 4.58 2.89
N ILE A 153 -8.59 5.30 3.42
CA ILE A 153 -8.79 6.42 4.36
C ILE A 153 -9.45 7.60 3.66
N PHE A 154 -8.95 7.99 2.49
CA PHE A 154 -9.41 9.18 1.77
C PHE A 154 -10.61 8.92 0.86
N LYS A 155 -11.03 7.66 0.69
CA LYS A 155 -12.09 7.24 -0.25
C LYS A 155 -11.87 7.82 -1.66
N ASP A 156 -10.60 7.96 -2.02
CA ASP A 156 -10.21 8.61 -3.25
C ASP A 156 -10.29 7.58 -4.39
N ASP A 157 -11.39 7.64 -5.14
CA ASP A 157 -11.59 6.91 -6.40
C ASP A 157 -10.84 7.56 -7.57
N SER A 158 -10.11 8.66 -7.32
CA SER A 158 -9.21 9.23 -8.31
C SER A 158 -8.14 8.19 -8.63
N ALA A 159 -8.30 7.57 -9.81
CA ALA A 159 -7.39 6.61 -10.38
C ALA A 159 -6.02 7.25 -10.53
N PHE A 160 -5.21 7.16 -9.48
CA PHE A 160 -3.79 7.49 -9.57
C PHE A 160 -3.19 6.55 -10.62
N ASN A 161 -2.86 7.13 -11.78
CA ASN A 161 -2.28 6.38 -12.88
C ASN A 161 -0.86 5.98 -12.44
N PRO A 162 -0.50 4.69 -12.42
CA PRO A 162 0.88 4.30 -12.12
C PRO A 162 1.91 4.97 -13.03
N ASN A 163 1.49 5.47 -14.21
CA ASN A 163 2.33 6.24 -15.14
C ASN A 163 2.53 7.72 -14.75
N ASP A 164 1.81 8.26 -13.77
CA ASP A 164 1.97 9.67 -13.34
C ASP A 164 3.26 9.89 -12.52
N LEU A 165 4.05 8.85 -12.27
CA LEU A 165 5.38 8.90 -11.66
C LEU A 165 6.52 8.51 -12.63
N ASP A 166 6.20 8.17 -13.89
CA ASP A 166 7.17 7.76 -14.91
C ASP A 166 7.59 8.93 -15.83
N ASP A 167 7.45 10.19 -15.38
CA ASP A 167 7.80 11.39 -16.17
C ASP A 167 9.32 11.62 -16.34
N ASP A 168 10.18 10.66 -15.96
CA ASP A 168 11.65 10.73 -16.06
C ASP A 168 12.27 9.56 -16.86
N ASP A 169 11.74 9.26 -18.06
CA ASP A 169 12.52 8.51 -19.06
C ASP A 169 12.38 9.11 -20.48
N PRO A 170 13.49 9.26 -21.24
CA PRO A 170 13.47 9.79 -22.60
C PRO A 170 12.83 8.79 -23.56
N ALA A 171 11.87 9.27 -24.35
CA ALA A 171 11.16 8.48 -25.34
C ALA A 171 12.11 7.72 -26.30
N PRO A 172 11.79 6.48 -26.68
CA PRO A 172 12.54 5.77 -27.72
C PRO A 172 12.45 6.53 -29.05
N PRO A 173 13.53 6.53 -29.86
CA PRO A 173 13.54 7.29 -31.10
C PRO A 173 12.59 6.62 -32.11
N GLY A 174 11.41 7.21 -32.31
CA GLY A 174 10.54 6.76 -33.40
C GLY A 174 9.03 6.95 -33.31
N SER A 175 8.46 7.63 -32.31
CA SER A 175 7.01 7.93 -32.33
C SER A 175 6.73 9.42 -32.31
N SER A 176 6.25 9.92 -33.46
CA SER A 176 5.65 11.25 -33.59
C SER A 176 4.26 11.21 -32.94
N ALA A 177 4.18 11.56 -31.66
CA ALA A 177 2.92 11.76 -30.94
C ALA A 177 2.89 13.16 -30.34
N ARG A 178 1.88 13.91 -30.77
CA ARG A 178 1.57 15.32 -30.50
C ARG A 178 1.67 15.65 -29.00
N LYS A 179 2.63 16.51 -28.62
CA LYS A 179 2.71 17.13 -27.29
C LYS A 179 1.44 17.93 -26.99
N THR A 180 0.50 17.37 -26.24
CA THR A 180 -0.53 18.14 -25.54
C THR A 180 0.12 18.77 -24.31
N LYS A 181 0.28 20.11 -24.32
CA LYS A 181 0.68 20.88 -23.13
C LYS A 181 -0.26 20.50 -21.96
N LYS A 182 0.29 19.84 -20.92
CA LYS A 182 -0.40 19.61 -19.64
C LYS A 182 -0.84 20.99 -19.11
N ARG A 183 -2.15 21.25 -19.07
CA ARG A 183 -2.70 22.47 -18.44
C ARG A 183 -2.57 22.29 -16.92
N ALA A 184 -2.05 23.30 -16.24
CA ALA A 184 -2.03 23.34 -14.79
C ALA A 184 -3.45 23.13 -14.24
N PRO A 185 -3.60 22.42 -13.10
CA PRO A 185 -4.90 22.19 -12.47
C PRO A 185 -5.67 23.50 -12.30
N VAL A 186 -6.99 23.45 -12.46
CA VAL A 186 -7.86 24.66 -12.54
C VAL A 186 -7.69 25.59 -11.33
N TRP A 187 -7.49 25.02 -10.13
CA TRP A 187 -7.26 25.78 -8.90
C TRP A 187 -5.88 26.48 -8.81
N TRP A 188 -4.94 26.13 -9.70
CA TRP A 188 -3.62 26.79 -9.81
C TRP A 188 -3.62 27.97 -10.80
N GLN A 189 -4.73 28.22 -11.50
CA GLN A 189 -4.85 29.33 -12.44
C GLN A 189 -5.34 30.62 -11.78
N ASP A 190 -5.86 30.51 -10.55
CA ASP A 190 -6.37 31.64 -9.79
C ASP A 190 -5.21 32.42 -9.12
N PRO A 191 -5.00 33.71 -9.44
CA PRO A 191 -3.93 34.52 -8.84
C PRO A 191 -4.11 34.68 -7.33
N ASP A 192 -5.35 34.69 -6.85
CA ASP A 192 -5.67 34.86 -5.43
C ASP A 192 -5.26 33.63 -4.61
N MET A 193 -5.40 32.42 -5.17
CA MET A 193 -4.96 31.18 -4.52
C MET A 193 -3.43 31.07 -4.46
N ARG A 194 -2.72 31.58 -5.46
CA ARG A 194 -1.25 31.63 -5.44
C ARG A 194 -0.74 32.58 -4.36
N LEU A 195 -1.39 33.72 -4.20
CA LEU A 195 -1.07 34.68 -3.15
C LEU A 195 -1.33 34.09 -1.77
N LEU A 196 -2.46 33.39 -1.59
CA LEU A 196 -2.83 32.73 -0.34
C LEU A 196 -1.79 31.69 0.08
N VAL A 197 -1.40 30.80 -0.84
CA VAL A 197 -0.37 29.78 -0.58
C VAL A 197 0.98 30.42 -0.27
N GLY A 198 1.35 31.47 -1.02
CA GLY A 198 2.58 32.23 -0.76
C GLY A 198 2.62 32.86 0.63
N VAL A 199 1.50 33.45 1.08
CA VAL A 199 1.37 34.04 2.42
C VAL A 199 1.42 32.95 3.50
N LEU A 200 0.80 31.80 3.27
CA LEU A 200 0.74 30.69 4.24
C LEU A 200 2.12 30.04 4.44
N VAL A 201 2.86 29.81 3.34
CA VAL A 201 4.24 29.31 3.41
C VAL A 201 5.16 30.34 4.04
N GLY A 202 5.03 31.63 3.67
CA GLY A 202 5.84 32.70 4.24
C GLY A 202 5.64 32.88 5.75
N SER A 203 4.39 32.77 6.23
CA SER A 203 4.08 32.91 7.66
C SER A 203 4.58 31.74 8.50
N ILE A 204 4.57 30.51 7.96
CA ILE A 204 5.18 29.33 8.64
C ILE A 204 6.69 29.51 8.80
N VAL A 205 7.38 30.02 7.78
CA VAL A 205 8.83 30.25 7.83
C VAL A 205 9.19 31.34 8.84
N VAL A 206 8.43 32.44 8.88
CA VAL A 206 8.66 33.53 9.83
C VAL A 206 8.39 33.11 11.27
N LEU A 207 7.30 32.36 11.53
CA LEU A 207 6.97 31.86 12.86
C LEU A 207 7.96 30.79 13.34
N GLY A 208 8.41 29.89 12.45
CA GLY A 208 9.45 28.91 12.75
C GLY A 208 10.80 29.54 13.06
N GLY A 209 11.19 30.58 12.32
CA GLY A 209 12.42 31.33 12.55
C GLY A 209 12.44 32.07 13.89
N LEU A 210 11.33 32.73 14.27
CA LEU A 210 11.22 33.43 15.55
C LEU A 210 11.17 32.47 16.75
N GLY A 211 10.54 31.30 16.60
CA GLY A 211 10.53 30.25 17.63
C GLY A 211 11.93 29.67 17.90
N ALA A 212 12.74 29.50 16.86
CA ALA A 212 14.13 29.04 16.99
C ALA A 212 15.01 30.07 17.71
N SER A 213 14.80 31.38 17.47
CA SER A 213 15.56 32.44 18.16
C SER A 213 15.20 32.58 19.65
N PHE A 214 13.95 32.28 20.04
CA PHE A 214 13.54 32.30 21.46
C PHE A 214 14.07 31.10 22.25
N TYR A 215 14.29 29.95 21.60
CA TYR A 215 14.81 28.75 22.26
C TYR A 215 16.33 28.79 22.48
N ALA A 216 17.04 29.69 21.79
CA ALA A 216 18.50 29.85 21.90
C ALA A 216 18.94 30.84 22.99
N ILE A 217 18.01 31.53 23.68
CA ILE A 217 18.29 32.56 24.70
C ILE A 217 17.91 32.08 26.13
N ARG A 218 17.59 30.80 26.32
CA ARG A 218 17.26 30.22 27.63
C ARG A 218 18.17 29.06 27.99
#